data_AF-A0A6M0C9K3-F1
#
_entry.id   AF-A0A6M0C9K3-F1
#
_cell.length_a   1.000
_cell.length_b   1.000
_cell.length_c   1.000
_cell.angle_alpha   90.00
_cell.angle_beta   90.00
_cell.angle_gamma   90.00
#
_symmetry.space_group_name_H-M   'P 1'
#
loop_
_entity.id
_entity.type
_entity.pdbx_description
1 polymer ?
#
loop_
_entity_poly.entity_id
_entity_poly.type
_entity_poly.pdbx_seq_one_letter_code
_entity_poly.pdbx_strand_id
1 'polypeptide(L)'
;MSQSLDIPTVDTYLQELAAIQQTGSKKVAILGSRHVPITHQNMIELMSFALVEAGNNLLTSGATGTNSAAIKGAMRANPNLLTVILPQSLSRQPVESRKQLEHVIHLVENSSNDAMSLAEASSLCNQEIISRCQQLIC
;
A
#
# COMPACT_ATOMS: atom_id res chain seq x y z
N MET A 1 53.99 -8.15 1.40
CA MET A 1 52.94 -7.13 1.60
C MET A 1 51.82 -7.77 2.39
N SER A 2 51.75 -7.50 3.68
CA SER A 2 50.75 -8.04 4.60
C SER A 2 49.45 -7.25 4.40
N GLN A 3 48.44 -7.85 3.78
CA GLN A 3 47.10 -7.28 3.79
C GLN A 3 46.57 -7.40 5.22
N SER A 4 46.43 -6.26 5.90
CA SER A 4 45.64 -6.17 7.11
C SER A 4 44.20 -6.55 6.76
N LEU A 5 43.73 -7.66 7.33
CA LEU A 5 42.31 -7.98 7.32
C LEU A 5 41.61 -6.87 8.13
N ASP A 6 40.85 -6.01 7.45
CA ASP A 6 39.93 -5.08 8.11
C ASP A 6 38.80 -5.92 8.70
N ILE A 7 39.01 -6.35 9.94
CA ILE A 7 38.00 -7.07 10.73
C ILE A 7 37.01 -6.00 11.20
N PRO A 8 35.72 -6.09 10.82
CA PRO A 8 34.72 -5.12 11.25
C PRO A 8 34.67 -5.03 12.77
N THR A 9 34.52 -3.83 13.32
CA THR A 9 34.39 -3.65 14.76
C THR A 9 33.02 -4.14 15.23
N VAL A 10 32.88 -4.40 16.52
CA VAL A 10 31.59 -4.77 17.13
C VAL A 10 30.51 -3.73 16.81
N ASP A 11 30.89 -2.44 16.75
CA ASP A 11 29.98 -1.35 16.38
C ASP A 11 29.48 -1.47 14.93
N THR A 12 30.35 -1.88 13.99
CA THR A 12 29.95 -2.15 12.61
C THR A 12 28.95 -3.30 12.55
N TYR A 13 29.18 -4.39 13.28
CA TYR A 13 28.22 -5.50 13.34
C TYR A 13 26.87 -5.08 13.95
N LEU A 14 26.88 -4.26 15.01
CA LEU A 14 25.63 -3.75 15.60
C LEU A 14 24.87 -2.84 14.65
N GLN A 15 25.59 -2.00 13.87
CA GLN A 15 24.98 -1.14 12.87
C GLN A 15 24.37 -1.94 11.70
N GLU A 16 25.07 -2.96 11.21
CA GLU A 16 24.57 -3.89 10.18
C GLU A 16 23.35 -4.67 10.69
N LEU A 17 23.39 -5.16 11.93
CA LEU A 17 22.28 -5.91 12.53
C LEU A 17 21.05 -5.00 12.78
N ALA A 18 21.28 -3.73 13.15
CA ALA A 18 20.22 -2.72 13.22
C ALA A 18 19.65 -2.39 11.84
N ALA A 19 20.48 -2.32 10.80
CA ALA A 19 20.03 -2.11 9.42
C ALA A 19 19.16 -3.28 8.92
N ILE A 20 19.53 -4.53 9.25
CA ILE A 20 18.70 -5.72 8.97
C ILE A 20 17.38 -5.66 9.73
N GLN A 21 17.38 -5.28 11.01
CA GLN A 21 16.13 -5.12 11.77
C GLN A 21 15.25 -3.98 11.22
N GLN A 22 15.86 -2.94 10.65
CA GLN A 22 15.15 -1.88 9.93
C GLN A 22 14.60 -2.31 8.56
N THR A 23 15.04 -3.45 8.00
CA THR A 23 14.35 -4.09 6.86
C THR A 23 13.05 -4.79 7.24
N GLY A 24 12.51 -4.52 8.44
CA GLY A 24 11.17 -4.91 8.87
C GLY A 24 10.04 -4.37 7.98
N SER A 25 8.81 -4.70 8.34
CA SER A 25 7.58 -4.40 7.60
C SER A 25 7.56 -2.98 7.02
N LYS A 26 7.51 -2.85 5.69
CA LYS A 26 7.42 -1.54 5.04
C LYS A 26 5.98 -1.11 4.86
N LYS A 27 5.74 0.20 4.80
CA LYS A 27 4.48 0.78 4.31
C LYS A 27 4.58 0.97 2.80
N VAL A 28 3.93 0.11 2.04
CA VAL A 28 3.95 0.13 0.57
C VAL A 28 2.63 0.71 0.07
N ALA A 29 2.69 1.77 -0.73
CA ALA A 29 1.53 2.30 -1.43
C ALA A 29 1.45 1.71 -2.84
N ILE A 30 0.27 1.23 -3.24
CA ILE A 30 -0.04 0.88 -4.63
C ILE A 30 -1.14 1.81 -5.13
N LEU A 31 -0.82 2.62 -6.13
CA LEU A 31 -1.75 3.56 -6.77
C LEU A 31 -1.61 3.44 -8.27
N GLY A 32 -2.70 3.55 -9.02
CA GLY A 32 -2.59 3.48 -10.48
C GLY A 32 -3.90 3.71 -11.21
N SER A 33 -3.91 3.31 -12.48
CA SER A 33 -5.04 3.53 -13.38
C SER A 33 -6.31 2.82 -12.92
N ARG A 34 -7.44 3.49 -13.15
CA ARG A 34 -8.79 2.92 -12.98
C ARG A 34 -9.15 1.92 -14.08
N HIS A 35 -8.43 1.97 -15.21
CA HIS A 35 -8.62 1.15 -16.39
C HIS A 35 -7.32 0.43 -16.72
N VAL A 36 -7.29 -0.86 -16.40
CA VAL A 36 -6.10 -1.71 -16.53
C VAL A 36 -6.54 -3.06 -17.11
N PRO A 37 -5.83 -3.63 -18.10
CA PRO A 37 -6.15 -4.96 -18.62
C PRO A 37 -6.18 -6.02 -17.53
N ILE A 38 -7.02 -7.05 -17.71
CA ILE A 38 -7.22 -8.09 -16.67
C ILE A 38 -5.92 -8.79 -16.28
N THR A 39 -5.01 -9.01 -17.25
CA THR A 39 -3.71 -9.63 -16.99
C THR A 39 -2.86 -8.81 -16.03
N HIS A 40 -2.84 -7.48 -16.17
CA HIS A 40 -2.13 -6.60 -15.24
C HIS A 40 -2.80 -6.56 -13.87
N GLN A 41 -4.14 -6.61 -13.81
CA GLN A 41 -4.85 -6.74 -12.53
C GLN A 41 -4.44 -8.03 -11.80
N ASN A 42 -4.35 -9.16 -12.49
CA ASN A 42 -3.90 -10.43 -11.90
C ASN A 42 -2.46 -10.35 -11.38
N MET A 43 -1.56 -9.68 -12.11
CA MET A 43 -0.18 -9.45 -11.65
C MET A 43 -0.13 -8.57 -10.40
N ILE A 44 -0.92 -7.50 -10.37
CA ILE A 44 -1.01 -6.58 -9.21
C ILE A 44 -1.58 -7.32 -7.99
N GLU A 45 -2.59 -8.16 -8.19
CA GLU A 45 -3.16 -8.99 -7.13
C GLU A 45 -2.12 -9.95 -6.53
N LEU A 46 -1.37 -10.67 -7.39
CA LEU A 46 -0.32 -11.59 -6.94
C LEU A 46 0.82 -10.86 -6.22
N MET A 47 1.24 -9.71 -6.74
CA MET A 47 2.27 -8.88 -6.12
C MET A 47 1.81 -8.36 -4.74
N SER A 48 0.56 -7.88 -4.65
CA SER A 48 0.00 -7.35 -3.40
C SER A 48 -0.13 -8.44 -2.34
N PHE A 49 -0.57 -9.64 -2.76
CA PHE A 49 -0.57 -10.83 -1.92
C PHE A 49 0.84 -11.13 -1.37
N ALA A 50 1.84 -11.22 -2.25
CA ALA A 50 3.21 -11.54 -1.85
C ALA A 50 3.83 -10.48 -0.92
N LEU A 51 3.56 -9.19 -1.17
CA LEU A 51 4.03 -8.11 -0.31
C LEU A 51 3.45 -8.21 1.11
N VAL A 52 2.16 -8.50 1.22
CA VAL A 52 1.48 -8.64 2.52
C VAL A 52 1.91 -9.93 3.24
N GLU A 53 2.07 -11.04 2.52
CA GLU A 53 2.64 -12.29 3.07
C GLU A 53 4.06 -12.10 3.63
N ALA A 54 4.86 -11.24 2.98
CA ALA A 54 6.17 -10.85 3.49
C ALA A 54 6.11 -9.88 4.70
N GLY A 55 4.91 -9.59 5.22
CA GLY A 55 4.70 -8.76 6.41
C GLY A 55 4.63 -7.26 6.14
N ASN A 56 4.51 -6.81 4.89
CA ASN A 56 4.40 -5.38 4.58
C ASN A 56 2.98 -4.86 4.81
N ASN A 57 2.88 -3.61 5.24
CA ASN A 57 1.60 -2.89 5.34
C ASN A 57 1.28 -2.26 3.98
N LEU A 58 0.15 -2.64 3.39
CA LEU A 58 -0.29 -2.14 2.11
C LEU A 58 -1.24 -0.95 2.28
N LEU A 59 -0.97 0.14 1.57
CA LEU A 59 -1.82 1.33 1.49
C LEU A 59 -2.30 1.50 0.04
N THR A 60 -3.59 1.78 -0.13
CA THR A 60 -4.15 2.08 -1.45
C THR A 60 -5.45 2.88 -1.34
N SER A 61 -6.01 3.29 -2.47
CA SER A 61 -7.31 3.96 -2.53
C SER A 61 -8.45 2.98 -2.86
N GLY A 62 -9.71 3.38 -2.65
CA GLY A 62 -10.87 2.54 -3.02
C GLY A 62 -11.22 2.50 -4.52
N ALA A 63 -10.32 2.95 -5.40
CA ALA A 63 -10.60 3.06 -6.83
C ALA A 63 -10.60 1.70 -7.57
N THR A 64 -11.17 1.67 -8.77
CA THR A 64 -11.16 0.47 -9.64
C THR A 64 -9.76 0.23 -10.24
N GLY A 65 -9.61 -0.85 -11.00
CA GLY A 65 -8.37 -1.16 -11.72
C GLY A 65 -7.25 -1.57 -10.77
N THR A 66 -6.12 -0.85 -10.80
CA THR A 66 -4.93 -1.14 -9.99
C THR A 66 -5.25 -1.30 -8.51
N ASN A 67 -6.00 -0.35 -7.94
CA ASN A 67 -6.24 -0.30 -6.50
C ASN A 67 -7.18 -1.45 -6.07
N SER A 68 -8.24 -1.72 -6.83
CA SER A 68 -9.13 -2.86 -6.59
C SER A 68 -8.37 -4.20 -6.63
N ALA A 69 -7.46 -4.38 -7.59
CA ALA A 69 -6.62 -5.58 -7.65
C ALA A 69 -5.66 -5.69 -6.44
N ALA A 70 -5.10 -4.56 -6.01
CA ALA A 70 -4.25 -4.51 -4.82
C ALA A 70 -5.01 -4.90 -3.55
N ILE A 71 -6.23 -4.37 -3.38
CA ILE A 71 -7.15 -4.73 -2.29
C ILE A 71 -7.42 -6.23 -2.30
N LYS A 72 -7.77 -6.83 -3.46
CA LYS A 72 -8.03 -8.29 -3.54
C LYS A 72 -6.83 -9.11 -3.08
N GLY A 73 -5.63 -8.75 -3.53
CA GLY A 73 -4.41 -9.48 -3.19
C GLY A 73 -4.11 -9.42 -1.69
N ALA A 74 -4.20 -8.23 -1.10
CA ALA A 74 -3.97 -8.04 0.33
C ALA A 74 -5.04 -8.70 1.20
N MET A 75 -6.32 -8.62 0.81
CA MET A 75 -7.42 -9.28 1.51
C MET A 75 -7.29 -10.81 1.51
N ARG A 76 -6.70 -11.39 0.46
CA ARG A 76 -6.44 -12.84 0.41
C ARG A 76 -5.25 -13.27 1.28
N ALA A 77 -4.29 -12.38 1.52
CA ALA A 77 -3.13 -12.65 2.38
C ALA A 77 -3.50 -12.40 3.86
N ASN A 78 -3.32 -11.16 4.33
CA ASN A 78 -3.66 -10.75 5.69
C ASN A 78 -4.38 -9.40 5.69
N PRO A 79 -5.73 -9.39 5.87
CA PRO A 79 -6.53 -8.16 5.89
C PRO A 79 -6.10 -7.11 6.92
N ASN A 80 -5.44 -7.51 8.02
CA ASN A 80 -5.00 -6.58 9.07
C ASN A 80 -3.83 -5.69 8.63
N LEU A 81 -3.14 -6.07 7.55
CA LEU A 81 -2.03 -5.30 6.99
C LEU A 81 -2.46 -4.42 5.81
N LEU A 82 -3.75 -4.39 5.47
CA LEU A 82 -4.31 -3.53 4.44
C LEU A 82 -4.94 -2.30 5.07
N THR A 83 -4.59 -1.10 4.59
CA THR A 83 -5.32 0.14 4.83
C THR A 83 -5.82 0.73 3.51
N VAL A 84 -7.12 1.02 3.44
CA VAL A 84 -7.73 1.69 2.29
C VAL A 84 -8.18 3.08 2.69
N ILE A 85 -7.70 4.10 1.97
CA ILE A 85 -8.09 5.49 2.19
C ILE A 85 -9.00 5.93 1.04
N LEU A 86 -10.21 6.39 1.37
CA LEU A 86 -11.16 6.86 0.39
C LEU A 86 -11.03 8.36 0.18
N PRO A 87 -11.15 8.86 -1.06
CA PRO A 87 -11.11 10.29 -1.32
C PRO A 87 -12.31 11.05 -0.75
N GLN A 88 -13.43 10.36 -0.59
CA GLN A 88 -14.73 10.83 -0.10
C GLN A 88 -15.36 9.71 0.74
N SER A 89 -16.52 9.93 1.34
CA SER A 89 -17.23 8.90 2.09
C SER A 89 -17.50 7.64 1.25
N LEU A 90 -17.68 6.51 1.92
CA LEU A 90 -18.03 5.23 1.31
C LEU A 90 -19.31 5.35 0.49
N SER A 91 -20.26 6.16 0.97
CA SER A 91 -21.54 6.43 0.29
C SER A 91 -21.38 7.07 -1.11
N ARG A 92 -20.27 7.77 -1.35
CA ARG A 92 -19.93 8.43 -2.62
C ARG A 92 -19.21 7.50 -3.59
N GLN A 93 -18.78 6.32 -3.16
CA GLN A 93 -18.06 5.37 -4.00
C GLN A 93 -19.01 4.57 -4.92
N PRO A 94 -18.53 4.13 -6.10
CA PRO A 94 -19.28 3.22 -6.97
C PRO A 94 -19.74 1.96 -6.22
N VAL A 95 -20.90 1.42 -6.62
CA VAL A 95 -21.51 0.22 -5.99
C VAL A 95 -20.53 -0.93 -5.88
N GLU A 96 -19.78 -1.21 -6.95
CA GLU A 96 -18.81 -2.31 -6.98
C GLU A 96 -17.65 -2.09 -6.01
N SER A 97 -17.13 -0.86 -5.90
CA SER A 97 -16.14 -0.51 -4.88
C SER A 97 -16.72 -0.72 -3.48
N ARG A 98 -17.96 -0.26 -3.21
CA ARG A 98 -18.59 -0.44 -1.89
C ARG A 98 -18.69 -1.89 -1.46
N LYS A 99 -19.12 -2.79 -2.36
CA LYS A 99 -19.19 -4.23 -2.10
C LYS A 99 -17.81 -4.82 -1.76
N GLN A 100 -16.77 -4.42 -2.48
CA GLN A 100 -15.41 -4.88 -2.20
C GLN A 100 -14.92 -4.40 -0.82
N LEU A 101 -15.26 -3.16 -0.46
CA LEU A 101 -14.77 -2.50 0.75
C LEU A 101 -15.50 -2.93 2.03
N GLU A 102 -16.65 -3.61 1.92
CA GLU A 102 -17.47 -4.05 3.07
C GLU A 102 -16.68 -4.89 4.09
N HIS A 103 -15.66 -5.63 3.63
CA HIS A 103 -14.86 -6.52 4.47
C HIS A 103 -13.50 -5.93 4.87
N VAL A 104 -13.18 -4.70 4.44
CA VAL A 104 -11.90 -4.07 4.74
C VAL A 104 -11.91 -3.53 6.18
N ILE A 105 -11.00 -4.03 7.01
CA ILE A 105 -10.93 -3.71 8.44
C ILE A 105 -10.47 -2.26 8.66
N HIS A 106 -9.41 -1.83 7.97
CA HIS A 106 -8.85 -0.48 8.09
C HIS A 106 -9.28 0.39 6.91
N LEU A 107 -10.55 0.80 6.92
CA LEU A 107 -11.13 1.71 5.95
C LEU A 107 -11.17 3.14 6.53
N VAL A 108 -10.49 4.08 5.89
CA VAL A 108 -10.46 5.49 6.27
C VAL A 108 -11.28 6.30 5.28
N GLU A 109 -12.34 6.94 5.74
CA GLU A 109 -13.21 7.78 4.92
C GLU A 109 -12.89 9.27 5.08
N ASN A 110 -12.70 9.98 3.97
CA ASN A 110 -12.54 11.43 3.97
C ASN A 110 -13.87 12.15 3.66
N SER A 111 -14.87 11.97 4.53
CA SER A 111 -16.24 12.52 4.33
C SER A 111 -16.30 14.05 4.27
N SER A 112 -15.32 14.74 4.85
CA SER A 112 -15.16 16.21 4.71
C SER A 112 -15.02 16.66 3.25
N ASN A 113 -14.59 15.76 2.36
CA ASN A 113 -14.37 16.05 0.96
C ASN A 113 -15.58 15.74 0.09
N ASP A 114 -16.73 15.32 0.65
CA ASP A 114 -17.91 14.90 -0.12
C ASP A 114 -18.47 15.99 -1.04
N ALA A 115 -18.27 17.25 -0.67
CA ALA A 115 -18.65 18.42 -1.46
C ALA A 115 -17.66 18.77 -2.59
N MET A 116 -16.44 18.22 -2.55
CA MET A 116 -15.41 18.47 -3.57
C MET A 116 -15.71 17.67 -4.85
N SER A 117 -15.11 18.08 -5.96
CA SER A 117 -15.08 17.22 -7.14
C SER A 117 -14.27 15.95 -6.85
N LEU A 118 -14.60 14.85 -7.53
CA LEU A 118 -13.87 13.59 -7.35
C LEU A 118 -12.40 13.73 -7.74
N ALA A 119 -12.07 14.60 -8.69
CA ALA A 119 -10.69 14.83 -9.12
C ALA A 119 -9.86 15.50 -8.01
N GLU A 120 -10.40 16.55 -7.39
CA GLU A 120 -9.76 17.26 -6.27
C GLU A 120 -9.61 16.33 -5.06
N ALA A 121 -10.70 15.68 -4.65
CA ALA A 121 -10.71 14.75 -3.53
C ALA A 121 -9.72 13.58 -3.76
N SER A 122 -9.64 13.06 -4.98
CA SER A 122 -8.68 12.01 -5.35
C SER A 122 -7.23 12.50 -5.29
N SER A 123 -6.96 13.74 -5.67
CA SER A 123 -5.62 14.33 -5.59
C SER A 123 -5.15 14.44 -4.13
N LEU A 124 -6.01 14.96 -3.25
CA LEU A 124 -5.73 15.04 -1.80
C LEU A 124 -5.51 13.66 -1.18
N CYS A 125 -6.36 12.69 -1.52
CA CYS A 125 -6.21 11.30 -1.06
C CYS A 125 -4.88 10.68 -1.51
N ASN A 126 -4.50 10.88 -2.77
CA ASN A 126 -3.21 10.39 -3.27
C ASN A 126 -2.04 11.03 -2.52
N GLN A 127 -2.08 12.34 -2.26
CA GLN A 127 -1.06 13.03 -1.47
C GLN A 127 -0.97 12.46 -0.05
N GLU A 128 -2.10 12.21 0.60
CA GLU A 128 -2.17 11.57 1.92
C GLU A 128 -1.51 10.18 1.90
N ILE A 129 -1.88 9.31 0.94
CA ILE A 129 -1.32 7.96 0.82
C ILE A 129 0.19 8.01 0.58
N ILE A 130 0.65 8.86 -0.34
CA ILE A 130 2.08 9.00 -0.68
C ILE A 130 2.86 9.50 0.55
N SER A 131 2.32 10.46 1.29
CA SER A 131 2.97 11.00 2.49
C SER A 131 3.16 9.96 3.61
N ARG A 132 2.37 8.88 3.62
CA ARG A 132 2.37 7.84 4.66
C ARG A 132 3.18 6.60 4.27
N CYS A 133 3.55 6.45 3.01
CA CYS A 133 4.26 5.28 2.50
C CYS A 133 5.78 5.50 2.52
N GLN A 134 6.52 4.39 2.61
CA GLN A 134 7.97 4.35 2.46
C GLN A 134 8.36 3.95 1.04
N GLN A 135 7.46 3.25 0.33
CA GLN A 135 7.64 2.83 -1.05
C GLN A 135 6.34 3.03 -1.81
N LEU A 136 6.42 3.63 -2.99
CA LEU A 136 5.32 3.78 -3.93
C LEU A 136 5.53 2.84 -5.12
N ILE A 137 4.48 2.13 -5.51
CA ILE A 137 4.40 1.33 -6.74
C ILE A 137 3.25 1.89 -7.57
N CYS A 138 3.52 2.25 -8.82
CA CYS A 138 2.54 2.84 -9.74
C CYS A 138 2.52 2.19 -11.12
#